data_AF-A0A954F7Y0-F1
#
_entry.id   AF-A0A954F7Y0-F1
#
_cell.length_a   1.000
_cell.length_b   1.000
_cell.length_c   1.000
_cell.angle_alpha   90.00
_cell.angle_beta   90.00
_cell.angle_gamma   90.00
#
_symmetry.space_group_name_H-M   'P 1'
#
loop_
_entity.id
_entity.type
_entity.pdbx_description
1 polymer ?
#
loop_
_entity_poly.entity_id
_entity_poly.type
_entity_poly.pdbx_seq_one_letter_code
_entity_poly.pdbx_strand_id
1 'polypeptide(L)'
;MVAEKRQGNDRAHREALAQGRDYEGEDAKGRAMTGKGWIVEGMELVPRVEVDEKMAPLLKVVEGRLTVYMYCGAPAQVRTALDIAKENGFLENMILVLGSGCFKAADQIAAAKVPVILDENLVFVEVDPITEEETRTFEAQVFKDKGIPFALTSR
;
A
#
# COMPACT_ATOMS: atom_id res chain seq x y z
N MET A 1 -17.68 -16.99 -19.90
CA MET A 1 -16.25 -17.08 -19.55
C MET A 1 -15.39 -17.91 -20.50
N VAL A 2 -15.61 -19.22 -20.74
CA VAL A 2 -14.78 -19.99 -21.71
C VAL A 2 -15.22 -19.79 -23.16
N ALA A 3 -16.53 -19.61 -23.41
CA ALA A 3 -17.07 -19.39 -24.76
C ALA A 3 -16.80 -17.98 -25.32
N GLU A 4 -16.65 -16.97 -24.46
CA GLU A 4 -16.35 -15.59 -24.86
C GLU A 4 -14.93 -15.42 -25.40
N LYS A 5 -13.99 -16.28 -24.97
CA LYS A 5 -12.61 -16.32 -25.52
C LYS A 5 -12.55 -16.65 -27.01
N ARG A 6 -13.61 -17.19 -27.61
CA ARG A 6 -13.61 -17.59 -29.03
C ARG A 6 -14.14 -16.51 -29.98
N GLN A 7 -14.82 -15.48 -29.49
CA GLN A 7 -15.40 -14.41 -30.32
C GLN A 7 -15.00 -12.98 -29.87
N GLY A 8 -14.52 -12.78 -28.64
CA GLY A 8 -14.23 -11.44 -28.08
C GLY A 8 -12.79 -10.92 -28.23
N ASN A 9 -11.85 -11.76 -28.71
CA ASN A 9 -10.41 -11.46 -28.68
C ASN A 9 -9.99 -10.25 -29.53
N ASP A 10 -10.80 -9.85 -30.49
CA ASP A 10 -10.39 -8.86 -31.49
C ASP A 10 -10.65 -7.41 -31.04
N ARG A 11 -11.59 -7.18 -30.11
CA ARG A 11 -11.92 -5.85 -29.59
C ARG A 11 -11.00 -5.43 -28.44
N ALA A 12 -10.79 -6.32 -27.47
CA ALA A 12 -9.90 -6.05 -26.33
C ALA A 12 -8.46 -5.81 -26.81
N HIS A 13 -8.00 -6.57 -27.81
CA HIS A 13 -6.70 -6.37 -28.44
C HIS A 13 -6.57 -5.03 -29.17
N ARG A 14 -7.60 -4.61 -29.92
CA ARG A 14 -7.63 -3.30 -30.61
C ARG A 14 -7.71 -2.11 -29.65
N GLU A 15 -8.49 -2.21 -28.57
CA GLU A 15 -8.60 -1.16 -27.54
C GLU A 15 -7.26 -1.00 -26.77
N ALA A 16 -6.56 -2.10 -26.48
CA ALA A 16 -5.26 -2.06 -25.83
C ALA A 16 -4.12 -1.50 -26.71
N LEU A 17 -4.11 -1.82 -28.02
CA LEU A 17 -3.18 -1.20 -28.98
C LEU A 17 -3.45 0.30 -29.16
N ALA A 18 -4.71 0.72 -29.18
CA ALA A 18 -5.10 2.13 -29.28
C ALA A 18 -4.70 2.96 -28.04
N GLN A 19 -4.43 2.31 -26.92
CA GLN A 19 -3.98 2.92 -25.65
C GLN A 19 -2.45 2.96 -25.51
N GLY A 20 -1.69 2.57 -26.54
CA GLY A 20 -0.22 2.61 -26.53
C GLY A 20 0.42 1.54 -25.64
N ARG A 21 -0.28 0.44 -25.38
CA ARG A 21 0.25 -0.65 -24.56
C ARG A 21 1.28 -1.47 -25.33
N ASP A 22 2.41 -1.72 -24.68
CA ASP A 22 3.53 -2.46 -25.24
C ASP A 22 3.29 -3.97 -25.17
N TYR A 23 2.97 -4.55 -26.33
CA TYR A 23 2.77 -5.98 -26.53
C TYR A 23 4.08 -6.74 -26.78
N GLU A 24 5.22 -6.06 -26.72
CA GLU A 24 6.56 -6.65 -26.86
C GLU A 24 7.36 -6.59 -25.54
N GLY A 25 6.91 -5.78 -24.57
CA GLY A 25 7.51 -5.61 -23.24
C GLY A 25 7.22 -6.73 -22.22
N GLU A 26 7.68 -6.52 -20.98
CA GLU A 26 7.58 -7.52 -19.89
C GLU A 26 6.14 -7.95 -19.56
N ASP A 27 5.16 -7.09 -19.83
CA ASP A 27 3.74 -7.30 -19.55
C ASP A 27 2.97 -7.96 -20.71
N ALA A 28 3.65 -8.30 -21.81
CA ALA A 28 3.09 -8.99 -22.97
C ALA A 28 2.66 -10.44 -22.69
N LYS A 29 3.22 -11.05 -21.63
CA LYS A 29 2.93 -12.44 -21.25
C LYS A 29 2.17 -12.51 -19.93
N GLY A 30 1.35 -13.55 -19.81
CA GLY A 30 0.77 -13.91 -18.52
C GLY A 30 1.84 -14.50 -17.61
N ARG A 31 1.62 -14.35 -16.30
CA ARG A 31 2.48 -14.93 -15.26
C ARG A 31 1.66 -15.30 -14.05
N ALA A 32 2.12 -16.29 -13.29
CA ALA A 32 1.53 -16.61 -12.00
C ALA A 32 1.66 -15.40 -11.05
N MET A 33 0.68 -15.20 -10.17
CA MET A 33 0.81 -14.22 -9.11
C MET A 33 1.89 -14.67 -8.13
N THR A 34 2.79 -13.76 -7.76
CA THR A 34 3.94 -14.02 -6.86
C THR A 34 3.76 -13.42 -5.47
N GLY A 35 2.56 -12.89 -5.16
CA GLY A 35 2.24 -12.23 -3.89
C GLY A 35 2.18 -13.18 -2.70
N LYS A 36 2.28 -12.62 -1.49
CA LYS A 36 2.12 -13.36 -0.22
C LYS A 36 0.67 -13.43 0.27
N GLY A 37 -0.24 -12.76 -0.43
CA GLY A 37 -1.65 -12.69 -0.09
C GLY A 37 -2.45 -13.79 -0.78
N TRP A 38 -3.69 -13.48 -1.13
CA TRP A 38 -4.51 -14.34 -1.97
C TRP A 38 -3.96 -14.42 -3.40
N ILE A 39 -4.24 -15.54 -4.07
CA ILE A 39 -3.82 -15.83 -5.44
C ILE A 39 -5.07 -16.13 -6.28
N VAL A 40 -5.06 -15.71 -7.54
CA VAL A 40 -6.07 -16.10 -8.53
C VAL A 40 -5.49 -17.19 -9.41
N GLU A 41 -6.13 -18.36 -9.41
CA GLU A 41 -5.77 -19.48 -10.27
C GLU A 41 -5.95 -19.12 -11.75
N GLY A 42 -5.00 -19.52 -12.61
CA GLY A 42 -5.07 -19.28 -14.06
C GLY A 42 -4.60 -17.90 -14.52
N MET A 43 -4.06 -17.06 -13.63
CA MET A 43 -3.53 -15.73 -13.99
C MET A 43 -2.31 -15.78 -14.93
N GLU A 44 -1.65 -16.92 -15.03
CA GLU A 44 -0.61 -17.21 -16.02
C GLU A 44 -1.13 -17.26 -17.45
N LEU A 45 -2.44 -17.51 -17.64
CA LEU A 45 -3.09 -17.53 -18.95
C LEU A 45 -3.55 -16.14 -19.41
N VAL A 46 -3.45 -15.13 -18.56
CA VAL A 46 -3.91 -13.76 -18.83
C VAL A 46 -2.69 -12.84 -18.98
N PRO A 47 -2.37 -12.39 -20.22
CA PRO A 47 -1.39 -11.35 -20.44
C PRO A 47 -1.65 -10.11 -19.59
N ARG A 48 -0.61 -9.51 -19.00
CA ARG A 48 -0.80 -8.33 -18.13
C ARG A 48 -1.32 -7.12 -18.92
N VAL A 49 -1.03 -7.06 -20.21
CA VAL A 49 -1.61 -6.09 -21.15
C VAL A 49 -3.12 -6.22 -21.33
N GLU A 50 -3.72 -7.38 -21.07
CA GLU A 50 -5.17 -7.60 -21.15
C GLU A 50 -5.91 -7.28 -19.84
N VAL A 51 -5.18 -7.07 -18.74
CA VAL A 51 -5.77 -6.63 -17.47
C VAL A 51 -6.33 -5.22 -17.64
N ASP A 52 -7.51 -4.97 -17.06
CA ASP A 52 -8.11 -3.63 -17.02
C ASP A 52 -7.08 -2.63 -16.47
N GLU A 53 -6.93 -1.50 -17.16
CA GLU A 53 -5.97 -0.45 -16.78
C GLU A 53 -6.12 -0.01 -15.34
N LYS A 54 -7.38 0.07 -14.87
CA LYS A 54 -7.71 0.51 -13.52
C LYS A 54 -7.26 -0.50 -12.47
N MET A 55 -7.17 -1.77 -12.86
CA MET A 55 -6.77 -2.87 -11.98
C MET A 55 -5.28 -3.19 -12.08
N ALA A 56 -4.62 -2.82 -13.18
CA ALA A 56 -3.21 -3.12 -13.40
C ALA A 56 -2.28 -2.60 -12.27
N PRO A 57 -2.45 -1.37 -11.72
CA PRO A 57 -1.68 -0.93 -10.57
C PRO A 57 -1.94 -1.77 -9.31
N LEU A 58 -3.19 -2.13 -9.04
CA LEU A 58 -3.55 -2.95 -7.88
C LEU A 58 -2.96 -4.36 -8.00
N LEU A 59 -2.95 -4.93 -9.21
CA LEU A 59 -2.29 -6.19 -9.47
C LEU A 59 -0.78 -6.11 -9.18
N LYS A 60 -0.12 -5.04 -9.59
CA LYS A 60 1.30 -4.82 -9.29
C LYS A 60 1.56 -4.68 -7.79
N VAL A 61 0.64 -4.10 -7.01
CA VAL A 61 0.73 -4.03 -5.55
C VAL A 61 0.69 -5.44 -4.92
N VAL A 62 -0.32 -6.25 -5.25
CA VAL A 62 -0.44 -7.61 -4.68
C VAL A 62 0.66 -8.55 -5.17
N GLU A 63 1.25 -8.31 -6.34
CA GLU A 63 2.44 -9.01 -6.83
C GLU A 63 3.74 -8.54 -6.16
N GLY A 64 3.70 -7.51 -5.31
CA GLY A 64 4.86 -6.93 -4.63
C GLY A 64 5.80 -6.14 -5.54
N ARG A 65 5.30 -5.68 -6.70
CA ARG A 65 6.06 -4.88 -7.69
C ARG A 65 5.92 -3.37 -7.49
N LEU A 66 5.03 -2.94 -6.61
CA LEU A 66 4.86 -1.54 -6.24
C LEU A 66 4.87 -1.39 -4.72
N THR A 67 5.58 -0.38 -4.24
CA THR A 67 5.53 0.06 -2.85
C THR A 67 4.25 0.87 -2.62
N VAL A 68 3.53 0.56 -1.54
CA VAL A 68 2.31 1.27 -1.13
C VAL A 68 2.64 2.31 -0.07
N TYR A 69 2.34 3.58 -0.35
CA TYR A 69 2.37 4.65 0.64
C TYR A 69 0.95 4.84 1.19
N MET A 70 0.71 4.37 2.41
CA MET A 70 -0.63 4.36 3.00
C MET A 70 -0.76 5.49 4.03
N TYR A 71 -1.60 6.49 3.74
CA TYR A 71 -1.83 7.60 4.66
C TYR A 71 -2.75 7.20 5.82
N CYS A 72 -2.33 7.53 7.05
CA CYS A 72 -3.06 7.38 8.29
C CYS A 72 -3.04 8.72 9.03
N GLY A 73 -4.15 9.45 9.02
CA GLY A 73 -4.29 10.73 9.73
C GLY A 73 -4.59 10.59 11.22
N ALA A 74 -4.95 9.40 11.70
CA ALA A 74 -5.25 9.15 13.11
C ALA A 74 -4.77 7.76 13.56
N PRO A 75 -4.49 7.57 14.86
CA PRO A 75 -4.01 6.28 15.40
C PRO A 75 -4.89 5.08 15.04
N ALA A 76 -6.22 5.25 15.07
CA ALA A 76 -7.16 4.18 14.77
C ALA A 76 -7.04 3.64 13.33
N GLN A 77 -6.60 4.48 12.38
CA GLN A 77 -6.45 4.10 10.98
C GLN A 77 -5.23 3.21 10.74
N VAL A 78 -4.19 3.33 11.59
CA VAL A 78 -2.97 2.51 11.49
C VAL A 78 -3.31 1.03 11.60
N ARG A 79 -4.19 0.66 12.53
CA ARG A 79 -4.59 -0.75 12.69
C ARG A 79 -5.25 -1.29 11.43
N THR A 80 -6.23 -0.55 10.90
CA THR A 80 -6.93 -0.92 9.67
C THR A 80 -5.99 -1.02 8.47
N ALA A 81 -5.04 -0.09 8.33
CA ALA A 81 -4.03 -0.14 7.27
C ALA A 81 -3.15 -1.40 7.34
N LEU A 82 -2.69 -1.75 8.54
CA LEU A 82 -1.89 -2.96 8.77
C LEU A 82 -2.68 -4.24 8.44
N ASP A 83 -3.95 -4.31 8.86
CA ASP A 83 -4.81 -5.47 8.60
C ASP A 83 -5.07 -5.64 7.08
N ILE A 84 -5.41 -4.55 6.37
CA ILE A 84 -5.59 -4.57 4.90
C ILE A 84 -4.30 -5.04 4.20
N ALA A 85 -3.14 -4.51 4.58
CA ALA A 85 -1.87 -4.85 3.97
C ALA A 85 -1.48 -6.31 4.19
N LYS A 86 -1.80 -6.86 5.37
CA LYS A 86 -1.56 -8.26 5.71
C LYS A 86 -2.49 -9.18 4.92
N GLU A 87 -3.79 -8.90 4.88
CA GLU A 87 -4.79 -9.69 4.16
C GLU A 87 -4.50 -9.76 2.65
N ASN A 88 -4.00 -8.66 2.09
CA ASN A 88 -3.69 -8.57 0.66
C ASN A 88 -2.21 -8.85 0.33
N GLY A 89 -1.40 -9.20 1.33
CA GLY A 89 -0.02 -9.66 1.13
C GLY A 89 1.00 -8.62 0.69
N PHE A 90 0.73 -7.33 0.93
CA PHE A 90 1.65 -6.23 0.58
C PHE A 90 2.31 -5.55 1.78
N LEU A 91 2.15 -6.10 3.00
CA LEU A 91 2.70 -5.53 4.24
C LEU A 91 4.20 -5.20 4.15
N GLU A 92 5.00 -6.08 3.55
CA GLU A 92 6.46 -5.89 3.42
C GLU A 92 6.86 -4.80 2.42
N ASN A 93 5.94 -4.44 1.52
CA ASN A 93 6.12 -3.39 0.52
C ASN A 93 5.29 -2.15 0.86
N MET A 94 4.93 -1.97 2.13
CA MET A 94 4.17 -0.81 2.60
C MET A 94 5.06 0.17 3.37
N ILE A 95 4.75 1.46 3.23
CA ILE A 95 5.26 2.55 4.06
C ILE A 95 4.04 3.32 4.58
N LEU A 96 3.98 3.58 5.89
CA LEU A 96 2.90 4.37 6.49
C LEU A 96 3.24 5.86 6.45
N VAL A 97 2.32 6.69 5.96
CA VAL A 97 2.43 8.15 6.05
C VAL A 97 1.55 8.62 7.20
N LEU A 98 2.14 9.14 8.26
CA LEU A 98 1.48 9.38 9.52
C LEU A 98 1.12 10.85 9.72
N GLY A 99 -0.12 11.10 10.12
CA GLY A 99 -0.54 12.35 10.74
C GLY A 99 -0.14 12.42 12.21
N SER A 100 -0.27 13.60 12.80
CA SER A 100 0.08 13.83 14.20
C SER A 100 -0.75 12.97 15.16
N GLY A 101 -0.14 12.56 16.27
CA GLY A 101 -0.74 11.68 17.28
C GLY A 101 -0.61 10.18 16.95
N CYS A 102 -0.23 9.80 15.73
CA CYS A 102 -0.08 8.40 15.33
C CYS A 102 1.02 7.64 16.08
N PHE A 103 1.92 8.34 16.79
CA PHE A 103 2.87 7.72 17.72
C PHE A 103 2.18 6.82 18.77
N LYS A 104 0.89 7.06 19.10
CA LYS A 104 0.10 6.19 19.98
C LYS A 104 -0.06 4.77 19.44
N ALA A 105 0.08 4.56 18.14
CA ALA A 105 0.06 3.25 17.50
C ALA A 105 1.47 2.66 17.26
N ALA A 106 2.53 3.27 17.80
CA ALA A 106 3.91 2.88 17.48
C ALA A 106 4.25 1.44 17.88
N ASP A 107 3.61 0.86 18.91
CA ASP A 107 3.79 -0.57 19.24
C ASP A 107 3.28 -1.49 18.14
N GLN A 108 2.15 -1.17 17.51
CA GLN A 108 1.60 -1.94 16.40
C GLN A 108 2.50 -1.84 15.16
N ILE A 109 3.04 -0.64 14.92
CA ILE A 109 3.96 -0.38 13.80
C ILE A 109 5.28 -1.14 14.00
N ALA A 110 5.86 -1.09 15.20
CA ALA A 110 7.07 -1.84 15.53
C ALA A 110 6.88 -3.35 15.36
N ALA A 111 5.75 -3.89 15.83
CA ALA A 111 5.41 -5.30 15.67
C ALA A 111 5.27 -5.70 14.19
N ALA A 112 4.70 -4.82 13.37
CA ALA A 112 4.54 -5.04 11.93
C ALA A 112 5.84 -4.82 11.12
N LYS A 113 6.87 -4.19 11.72
CA LYS A 113 8.15 -3.84 11.07
C LYS A 113 7.99 -2.97 9.82
N VAL A 114 7.01 -2.08 9.84
CA VAL A 114 6.70 -1.18 8.72
C VAL A 114 7.39 0.16 8.93
N PRO A 115 8.14 0.70 7.96
CA PRO A 115 8.73 2.02 8.03
C PRO A 115 7.65 3.12 7.93
N VAL A 116 7.95 4.30 8.46
CA VAL A 116 7.00 5.43 8.52
C VAL A 116 7.54 6.71 7.90
N ILE A 117 6.66 7.59 7.45
CA ILE A 117 6.94 8.97 7.09
C ILE A 117 6.16 9.84 8.06
N LEU A 118 6.87 10.73 8.75
CA LEU A 118 6.30 11.68 9.69
C LEU A 118 6.08 13.02 8.98
N ASP A 119 5.00 13.71 9.34
CA ASP A 119 4.73 15.09 8.93
C ASP A 119 5.70 16.09 9.59
N GLU A 120 5.70 17.34 9.13
CA GLU A 120 6.52 18.45 9.64
C GLU A 120 6.26 18.77 11.13
N ASN A 121 5.05 18.50 11.60
CA ASN A 121 4.64 18.74 12.98
C ASN A 121 5.00 17.55 13.87
N LEU A 122 6.23 17.58 14.39
CA LEU A 122 6.77 16.50 15.23
C LEU A 122 6.42 16.61 16.72
N VAL A 123 5.77 17.69 17.14
CA VAL A 123 5.36 17.88 18.55
C VAL A 123 3.85 17.78 18.64
N PHE A 124 3.37 16.74 19.31
CA PHE A 124 1.97 16.56 19.66
C PHE A 124 1.71 17.10 21.07
N VAL A 125 0.69 17.95 21.22
CA VAL A 125 0.28 18.51 22.51
C VAL A 125 -1.10 17.97 22.86
N GLU A 126 -1.22 17.40 24.06
CA GLU A 126 -2.49 16.93 24.62
C GLU A 126 -2.77 17.72 25.90
N VAL A 127 -4.01 18.16 26.06
CA VAL A 127 -4.49 18.86 27.27
C VAL A 127 -5.47 17.93 27.96
N ASP A 128 -5.22 17.63 29.23
CA ASP A 128 -6.18 16.88 30.04
C ASP A 128 -7.44 17.76 30.27
N PRO A 129 -8.65 17.27 29.92
CA PRO A 129 -9.85 18.10 29.96
C PRO A 129 -10.36 18.41 31.37
N ILE A 130 -9.81 17.77 32.41
CA ILE A 130 -10.21 17.95 33.82
C ILE A 130 -9.19 18.81 34.55
N THR A 131 -7.90 18.55 34.35
CA THR A 131 -6.79 19.19 35.09
C THR A 131 -6.14 20.34 34.32
N GLU A 132 -6.41 20.46 33.02
CA GLU A 132 -5.78 21.43 32.10
C GLU A 132 -4.26 21.25 31.96
N GLU A 133 -3.70 20.13 32.43
CA GLU A 133 -2.29 19.84 32.29
C GLU A 133 -1.92 19.53 30.82
N GLU A 134 -0.89 20.22 30.31
CA GLU A 134 -0.34 19.99 28.98
C GLU A 134 0.73 18.90 28.99
N THR A 135 0.52 17.87 28.18
CA THR A 135 1.55 16.88 27.84
C THR A 135 2.06 17.12 26.42
N ARG A 136 3.38 17.25 26.26
CA ARG A 136 4.02 17.44 24.95
C ARG A 136 4.84 16.20 24.60
N THR A 137 4.59 15.63 23.42
CA THR A 137 5.30 14.46 22.92
C THR A 137 6.03 14.80 21.64
N PHE A 138 7.35 14.56 21.61
CA PHE A 138 8.13 14.63 20.37
C PHE A 138 8.04 13.28 19.65
N GLU A 139 7.22 13.20 18.61
CA GLU A 139 6.82 11.95 17.97
C GLU A 139 8.01 11.16 17.41
N ALA A 140 8.97 11.85 16.77
CA ALA A 140 10.16 11.20 16.20
C ALA A 140 10.99 10.43 17.23
N GLN A 141 11.03 10.90 18.49
CA GLN A 141 11.73 10.20 19.56
C GLN A 141 11.05 8.87 19.90
N VAL A 142 9.71 8.82 19.91
CA VAL A 142 8.94 7.59 20.16
C VAL A 142 9.26 6.52 19.10
N PHE A 143 9.31 6.90 17.82
CA PHE A 143 9.66 5.99 16.74
C PHE A 143 11.11 5.52 16.83
N LYS A 144 12.04 6.44 17.13
CA LYS A 144 13.46 6.12 17.34
C LYS A 144 13.66 5.12 18.48
N ASP A 145 13.02 5.33 19.63
CA ASP A 145 13.16 4.48 20.81
C ASP A 145 12.60 3.07 20.58
N LYS A 146 11.62 2.93 19.69
CA LYS A 146 11.07 1.63 19.26
C LYS A 146 11.81 1.00 18.08
N GLY A 147 12.87 1.64 17.57
CA GLY A 147 13.66 1.14 16.44
C GLY A 147 12.89 1.12 15.11
N ILE A 148 11.87 1.96 14.97
CA ILE A 148 11.08 2.07 13.74
C ILE A 148 11.81 3.01 12.77
N PRO A 149 12.17 2.57 11.55
CA PRO A 149 12.74 3.46 10.55
C PRO A 149 11.73 4.54 10.17
N PHE A 150 12.16 5.80 10.19
CA PHE A 150 11.31 6.92 9.77
C PHE A 150 12.05 7.89 8.86
N ALA A 151 11.28 8.55 7.99
CA ALA A 151 11.69 9.72 7.23
C ALA A 151 10.79 10.92 7.59
N LEU A 152 11.23 12.12 7.22
CA LEU A 152 10.47 13.35 7.36
C LEU A 152 10.02 13.83 5.99
N THR A 153 8.77 14.27 5.86
CA THR A 153 8.30 14.98 4.67
C THR A 153 8.61 16.47 4.78
N SER A 154 8.99 17.10 3.66
CA SER A 154 9.04 18.55 3.54
C SER A 154 7.77 19.03 2.83
N ARG A 155 7.11 20.04 3.36
CA ARG A 155 6.04 20.75 2.66
C ARG A 155 6.57 21.96 1.89
#